data_AF-A0ABD2X975-F1
#
_entry.id   AF-A0ABD2X975-F1
#
_cell.length_a   1.000
_cell.length_b   1.000
_cell.length_c   1.000
_cell.angle_alpha   90.00
_cell.angle_beta   90.00
_cell.angle_gamma   90.00
#
_symmetry.space_group_name_H-M   'P 1'
#
loop_
_entity.id
_entity.type
_entity.pdbx_description
1 polymer ?
#
loop_
_entity_poly.entity_id
_entity_poly.type
_entity_poly.pdbx_seq_one_letter_code
_entity_poly.pdbx_strand_id
1 'polypeptide(L)'
;MATLSKWQEAWDRSTKARWTHRLIPNIRVWIERRHGELNYHHTQLLTGYGFFKHHSRRYDYNQSSQCPVCPSSIENAEHVFYHCPRFSEKERDCTPCSTRS
;
A
#
# COMPACT_ATOMS: atom_id res chain seq x y z
N MET A 1 27.39 -4.30 13.63
CA MET A 1 26.81 -3.98 12.31
C MET A 1 26.55 -5.20 11.40
N ALA A 2 27.19 -6.36 11.63
CA ALA A 2 26.98 -7.56 10.80
C ALA A 2 25.51 -8.09 10.76
N THR A 3 24.72 -7.82 11.79
CA THR A 3 23.31 -8.27 11.87
C THR A 3 22.39 -7.57 10.87
N LEU A 4 22.59 -6.25 10.65
CA LEU A 4 21.76 -5.50 9.70
C LEU A 4 22.06 -5.89 8.25
N SER A 5 23.32 -6.10 7.89
CA SER A 5 23.70 -6.54 6.55
C SER A 5 23.10 -7.91 6.22
N LYS A 6 23.16 -8.86 7.16
CA LYS A 6 22.53 -10.18 7.00
C LYS A 6 21.01 -10.09 6.84
N TRP A 7 20.36 -9.18 7.56
CA TRP A 7 18.93 -8.96 7.41
C TRP A 7 18.59 -8.32 6.06
N GLN A 8 19.34 -7.31 5.63
CA GLN A 8 19.18 -6.69 4.32
C GLN A 8 19.33 -7.71 3.19
N GLU A 9 20.36 -8.55 3.25
CA GLU A 9 20.56 -9.62 2.29
C GLU A 9 19.40 -10.63 2.25
N ALA A 10 18.89 -11.03 3.42
CA ALA A 10 17.73 -11.93 3.48
C ALA A 10 16.47 -11.24 2.92
N TRP A 11 16.33 -9.94 3.14
CA TRP A 11 15.23 -9.13 2.64
C TRP A 11 15.26 -9.01 1.12
N ASP A 12 16.43 -8.77 0.55
CA ASP A 12 16.62 -8.66 -0.90
C ASP A 12 16.37 -10.00 -1.61
N ARG A 13 16.81 -11.12 -1.00
CA ARG A 13 16.62 -12.47 -1.56
C ARG A 13 15.20 -13.02 -1.37
N SER A 14 14.41 -12.47 -0.46
CA SER A 14 13.07 -12.98 -0.17
C SER A 14 12.10 -12.69 -1.33
N THR A 15 11.35 -13.72 -1.72
CA THR A 15 10.19 -13.60 -2.63
C THR A 15 8.89 -13.26 -1.91
N LYS A 16 8.89 -13.26 -0.57
CA LYS A 16 7.73 -12.88 0.25
C LYS A 16 7.72 -11.38 0.51
N ALA A 17 6.53 -10.82 0.71
CA ALA A 17 6.33 -9.40 1.03
C ALA A 17 7.01 -8.43 0.05
N ARG A 18 7.05 -8.78 -1.25
CA ARG A 18 7.69 -7.96 -2.29
C ARG A 18 7.11 -6.56 -2.40
N TRP A 19 5.81 -6.42 -2.10
CA TRP A 19 5.16 -5.10 -1.99
C TRP A 19 5.84 -4.24 -0.93
N THR A 20 5.98 -4.76 0.29
CA THR A 20 6.63 -4.07 1.39
C THR A 20 8.11 -3.80 1.08
N HIS A 21 8.81 -4.74 0.42
CA HIS A 21 10.20 -4.53 -0.02
C HIS A 21 10.34 -3.38 -1.01
N ARG A 22 9.41 -3.27 -1.96
CA ARG A 22 9.38 -2.17 -2.92
C ARG A 22 9.23 -0.81 -2.25
N LEU A 23 8.46 -0.73 -1.16
CA LEU A 23 8.29 0.50 -0.38
C LEU A 23 9.48 0.76 0.56
N ILE A 24 10.06 -0.29 1.12
CA ILE A 24 11.12 -0.24 2.13
C ILE A 24 12.30 -1.11 1.66
N PRO A 25 13.08 -0.62 0.68
CA PRO A 25 14.18 -1.40 0.14
C PRO A 25 15.37 -1.44 1.10
N ASN A 26 15.58 -0.38 1.90
CA ASN A 26 16.70 -0.27 2.82
C ASN A 26 16.23 -0.31 4.29
N ILE A 27 16.60 -1.39 4.97
CA ILE A 27 16.21 -1.65 6.36
C ILE A 27 16.86 -0.68 7.34
N ARG A 28 18.12 -0.31 7.10
CA ARG A 28 18.83 0.61 8.00
C ARG A 28 18.14 1.96 8.04
N VAL A 29 17.81 2.50 6.87
CA VAL A 29 17.07 3.78 6.75
C VAL A 29 15.70 3.68 7.43
N TRP A 30 15.03 2.54 7.31
CA TRP A 30 13.74 2.32 7.97
C TRP A 30 13.81 2.28 9.50
N ILE A 31 14.90 1.77 10.08
CA ILE A 31 15.07 1.73 11.53
C ILE A 31 15.49 3.10 12.07
N GLU A 32 16.36 3.79 11.35
CA GLU A 32 16.95 5.06 11.76
C GLU A 32 16.02 6.26 11.51
N ARG A 33 14.82 6.04 10.95
CA ARG A 33 13.85 7.10 10.65
C ARG A 33 13.37 7.82 11.93
N ARG A 34 13.44 9.15 11.90
CA ARG A 34 13.04 10.02 13.01
C ARG A 34 11.52 10.17 13.19
N HIS A 35 10.76 9.88 12.13
CA HIS A 35 9.31 10.01 12.08
C HIS A 35 8.71 8.83 11.29
N GLY A 36 7.38 8.65 11.36
CA GLY A 36 6.68 7.60 10.64
C GLY A 36 6.19 6.45 11.54
N GLU A 37 5.57 6.80 12.66
CA GLU A 37 4.81 5.84 13.46
C GLU A 37 3.79 5.09 12.60
N LEU A 38 3.73 3.78 12.81
CA LEU A 38 2.80 2.93 12.09
C LEU A 38 1.47 2.96 12.82
N ASN A 39 0.49 3.65 12.23
CA ASN A 39 -0.90 3.51 12.64
C ASN A 39 -1.55 2.33 11.89
N TYR A 40 -2.82 2.07 12.20
CA TYR A 40 -3.60 1.02 11.56
C TYR A 40 -3.58 1.11 10.03
N HIS A 41 -3.79 2.31 9.47
CA HIS A 41 -3.85 2.53 8.03
C HIS A 41 -2.47 2.39 7.35
N HIS A 42 -1.41 2.86 7.99
CA HIS A 42 -0.03 2.67 7.52
C HIS A 42 0.31 1.17 7.46
N THR A 43 -0.10 0.41 8.47
CA THR A 43 0.14 -1.04 8.54
C THR A 43 -0.63 -1.78 7.45
N GLN A 44 -1.89 -1.43 7.22
CA GLN A 44 -2.69 -1.96 6.12
C GLN A 44 -2.07 -1.68 4.74
N LEU A 45 -1.59 -0.45 4.55
CA LEU A 45 -0.91 -0.07 3.31
C LEU A 45 0.37 -0.90 3.10
N LEU A 46 1.24 -0.97 4.10
CA LEU A 46 2.53 -1.67 3.99
C LEU A 46 2.37 -3.17 3.76
N THR A 47 1.36 -3.77 4.37
CA THR A 47 1.07 -5.21 4.23
C THR A 47 0.26 -5.54 2.98
N GLY A 48 -0.34 -4.53 2.33
CA GLY A 48 -1.30 -4.73 1.26
C GLY A 48 -2.57 -5.45 1.73
N TYR A 49 -2.89 -5.30 3.02
CA TYR A 49 -3.99 -5.98 3.72
C TYR A 49 -5.14 -5.00 3.98
N GLY A 50 -6.38 -5.51 4.07
CA GLY A 50 -7.54 -4.70 4.45
C GLY A 50 -8.28 -4.08 3.25
N PHE A 51 -8.17 -2.77 3.05
CA PHE A 51 -9.00 -1.96 2.14
C PHE A 51 -8.96 -2.37 0.65
N PHE A 52 -7.94 -3.13 0.24
CA PHE A 52 -7.77 -3.57 -1.13
C PHE A 52 -8.72 -4.72 -1.46
N LYS A 53 -9.58 -4.57 -2.48
CA LYS A 53 -10.53 -5.62 -2.87
C LYS A 53 -9.87 -6.94 -3.30
N HIS A 54 -8.62 -6.89 -3.79
CA HIS A 54 -7.83 -8.11 -3.99
C HIS A 54 -7.69 -8.94 -2.70
N HIS A 55 -7.51 -8.27 -1.56
CA HIS A 55 -7.44 -8.92 -0.27
C HIS A 55 -8.81 -9.39 0.22
N SER A 56 -9.85 -8.57 0.05
CA SER A 56 -11.22 -8.91 0.48
C SER A 56 -11.79 -10.11 -0.27
N ARG A 57 -11.48 -10.26 -1.57
CA ARG A 57 -11.85 -11.45 -2.36
C ARG A 57 -11.42 -12.78 -1.75
N ARG A 58 -10.36 -12.77 -0.94
CA ARG A 58 -9.86 -13.97 -0.26
C ARG A 58 -10.81 -14.47 0.83
N TYR A 59 -11.71 -13.61 1.32
CA TYR A 59 -12.68 -13.90 2.38
C TYR A 59 -14.13 -13.80 1.91
N ASP A 60 -14.41 -13.06 0.84
CA ASP A 60 -15.73 -12.94 0.24
C ASP A 60 -15.65 -13.19 -1.28
N TYR A 61 -16.05 -14.39 -1.70
CA TYR A 61 -16.01 -14.83 -3.09
C TYR A 61 -17.00 -14.07 -3.99
N ASN A 62 -17.98 -13.37 -3.42
CA ASN A 62 -18.95 -12.59 -4.19
C ASN A 62 -18.43 -11.20 -4.57
N GLN A 63 -17.28 -10.77 -4.03
CA GLN A 63 -16.72 -9.46 -4.35
C GLN A 63 -15.86 -9.49 -5.60
N SER A 64 -15.91 -8.41 -6.39
CA SER A 64 -14.92 -8.19 -7.43
C SER A 64 -13.61 -7.65 -6.85
N SER A 65 -12.45 -8.13 -7.31
CA SER A 65 -11.13 -7.59 -6.96
C SER A 65 -10.72 -6.50 -7.93
N GLN A 66 -11.56 -6.18 -8.90
CA GLN A 66 -11.29 -5.12 -9.84
C GLN A 66 -11.46 -3.77 -9.13
N CYS A 67 -10.62 -2.82 -9.51
CA CYS A 67 -10.78 -1.44 -9.07
C CYS A 67 -12.10 -0.88 -9.60
N PRO A 68 -12.90 -0.17 -8.77
CA PRO A 68 -14.12 0.48 -9.23
C PRO A 68 -13.90 1.47 -10.38
N VAL A 69 -12.73 2.12 -10.40
CA VAL A 69 -12.38 3.16 -11.38
C VAL A 69 -11.55 2.59 -12.53
N CYS A 70 -10.87 1.46 -12.32
CA CYS A 70 -10.07 0.77 -13.35
C CYS A 70 -10.55 -0.68 -13.48
N PRO A 71 -11.63 -0.95 -14.24
CA PRO A 71 -12.23 -2.29 -14.33
C PRO A 71 -11.27 -3.36 -14.88
N SER A 72 -10.28 -2.94 -15.67
CA SER A 72 -9.23 -3.81 -16.23
C SER A 72 -8.09 -4.12 -15.26
N SER A 73 -8.05 -3.49 -14.08
CA SER A 73 -6.98 -3.65 -13.11
C SER A 73 -7.48 -4.20 -11.79
N ILE A 74 -6.66 -5.03 -11.15
CA ILE A 74 -6.92 -5.55 -9.80
C ILE A 74 -6.61 -4.43 -8.79
N GLU A 75 -7.53 -4.18 -7.86
CA GLU A 75 -7.34 -3.26 -6.74
C GLU A 75 -6.45 -3.91 -5.69
N ASN A 76 -5.15 -3.89 -5.95
CA ASN A 76 -4.10 -4.17 -4.97
C ASN A 76 -3.43 -2.86 -4.52
N ALA A 77 -2.59 -2.95 -3.49
CA ALA A 77 -1.92 -1.79 -2.92
C ALA A 77 -1.03 -1.03 -3.93
N GLU A 78 -0.38 -1.76 -4.83
CA GLU A 78 0.43 -1.18 -5.90
C GLU A 78 -0.39 -0.36 -6.88
N HIS A 79 -1.50 -0.93 -7.37
CA HIS A 79 -2.42 -0.24 -8.26
C HIS A 79 -2.97 1.00 -7.59
N VAL A 80 -3.52 0.88 -6.37
CA VAL A 80 -4.08 2.00 -5.63
C VAL A 80 -3.08 3.13 -5.44
N PHE A 81 -1.83 2.82 -5.13
CA PHE A 81 -0.82 3.83 -4.80
C PHE A 81 -0.16 4.46 -6.03
N TYR A 82 0.20 3.66 -7.05
CA TYR A 82 1.02 4.14 -8.18
C TYR A 82 0.24 4.33 -9.48
N HIS A 83 -0.91 3.68 -9.66
CA HIS A 83 -1.56 3.57 -10.96
C HIS A 83 -3.01 4.01 -10.98
N CYS A 84 -3.69 4.03 -9.84
CA CYS A 84 -5.12 4.28 -9.76
C CYS A 84 -5.38 5.78 -9.91
N PRO A 85 -6.11 6.22 -10.95
CA PRO A 85 -6.46 7.62 -11.16
C PRO A 85 -7.24 8.22 -9.98
N ARG A 86 -8.00 7.38 -9.26
CA ARG A 86 -8.76 7.76 -8.05
C ARG A 86 -7.92 8.46 -6.99
N PHE A 87 -6.64 8.10 -6.90
CA PHE A 87 -5.71 8.65 -5.91
C PHE A 87 -4.60 9.50 -6.55
N SER A 88 -4.65 9.69 -7.87
CA SER A 88 -3.79 10.65 -8.54
C SER A 88 -4.17 12.06 -8.08
N GLU A 89 -3.18 12.95 -7.91
CA GLU A 89 -3.35 14.32 -7.40
C GLU A 89 -4.31 15.20 -8.21
N LYS A 90 -4.80 14.69 -9.35
CA LYS A 90 -5.62 15.43 -10.30
C LYS A 90 -7.05 15.73 -9.84
N GLU A 91 -7.53 15.10 -8.76
CA GLU A 91 -8.85 15.38 -8.18
C GLU A 91 -8.81 15.61 -6.67
N ARG A 92 -7.87 16.44 -6.22
CA ARG A 92 -8.12 17.28 -5.03
C ARG A 92 -8.53 18.68 -5.48
N ASP A 93 -9.54 18.75 -6.33
CA ASP A 93 -10.42 19.91 -6.26
C ASP A 93 -11.12 19.78 -4.92
N CYS A 94 -10.56 20.45 -3.91
CA CYS A 94 -11.32 20.85 -2.74
C CYS A 94 -12.46 21.74 -3.25
N THR A 95 -13.52 21.15 -3.80
CA THR A 95 -14.80 21.83 -3.82
C THR A 95 -15.15 21.98 -2.35
N PRO A 96 -15.22 23.22 -1.81
CA PRO A 96 -15.64 23.41 -0.44
C PRO A 96 -16.98 22.71 -0.29
N CYS A 97 -17.15 21.95 0.78
CA CYS A 97 -18.43 21.38 1.17
C CYS A 97 -19.48 22.49 1.08
N SER A 98 -20.29 22.49 0.02
CA SER A 98 -21.45 23.34 -0.06
C SER A 98 -22.39 22.78 1.00
N THR A 99 -22.46 23.50 2.11
CA THR A 99 -23.53 23.42 3.11
C THR A 99 -24.85 23.14 2.41
N ARG A 100 -25.37 21.92 2.59
CA ARG A 100 -26.76 21.63 2.27
C ARG A 100 -27.55 21.82 3.56
N SER A 101 -28.35 22.89 3.52
CA SER A 101 -29.38 23.28 4.49
C SER A 101 -30.34 22.17 4.83
#